data_AF-A0A7X8URX9-F1
#
_entry.id   AF-A0A7X8URX9-F1
#
_cell.length_a   1.000
_cell.length_b   1.000
_cell.length_c   1.000
_cell.angle_alpha   90.00
_cell.angle_beta   90.00
_cell.angle_gamma   90.00
#
_symmetry.space_group_name_H-M   'P 1'
#
loop_
_entity.id
_entity.type
_entity.pdbx_description
1 polymer ?
#
loop_
_entity_poly.entity_id
_entity_poly.type
_entity_poly.pdbx_seq_one_letter_code
_entity_poly.pdbx_strand_id
1 'polypeptide(L)'
;MGNIDADPLMVLGTYTFTAGSPAIDAGDNAAVPEDNYTDLTGSLRILDGTGDGLPVVDMGAFEYVFEPGPAFTLLAAVSRKVHGQAGAFDIDLPLDSAAAGLEPRAGGPTMIVLAFSDDLDPAVSCANILLSSGVCEGVTVVENEMAMALSDVTGNTCLSLALGGIVSATGVPLSGAAEVRIRVLLGKVDNDESGMVTISDLSAIKSQLFQPVTADTFRCDVHSDAVIDIRDLSATKSNLFGSVSCP
;
A
#
# COMPACT_ATOMS: atom_id res chain seq x y z
N MET A 1 -7.96 -15.33 44.66
CA MET A 1 -7.96 -14.29 43.62
C MET A 1 -8.81 -13.12 44.10
N GLY A 2 -8.30 -11.91 43.91
CA GLY A 2 -8.83 -10.68 44.50
C GLY A 2 -10.07 -10.18 43.78
N ASN A 3 -10.93 -9.48 44.52
CA ASN A 3 -12.05 -8.75 43.93
C ASN A 3 -11.49 -7.57 43.12
N ILE A 4 -12.05 -7.32 41.94
CA ILE A 4 -11.88 -6.03 41.26
C ILE A 4 -12.82 -5.01 41.90
N ASP A 5 -12.26 -3.86 42.29
CA ASP A 5 -13.00 -2.70 42.82
C ASP A 5 -13.29 -1.67 41.72
N ALA A 6 -12.83 -1.93 40.50
CA ALA A 6 -13.06 -1.12 39.31
C ALA A 6 -14.35 -1.55 38.58
N ASP A 7 -14.99 -0.60 37.89
CA ASP A 7 -16.15 -0.88 37.03
C ASP A 7 -15.77 -1.92 35.97
N PRO A 8 -16.45 -3.09 35.91
CA PRO A 8 -16.15 -4.14 34.94
C PRO A 8 -16.54 -3.78 33.50
N LEU A 9 -17.11 -2.60 33.23
CA LEU A 9 -17.47 -2.15 31.87
C LEU A 9 -18.29 -3.22 31.09
N MET A 10 -19.35 -3.72 31.72
CA MET A 10 -20.26 -4.68 31.10
C MET A 10 -21.31 -3.98 30.23
N VAL A 11 -21.65 -4.59 29.09
CA VAL A 11 -22.78 -4.18 28.25
C VAL A 11 -24.08 -4.56 28.94
N LEU A 12 -24.94 -3.55 29.15
CA LEU A 12 -26.21 -3.71 29.84
C LEU A 12 -27.13 -4.68 29.07
N GLY A 13 -27.57 -5.75 29.73
CA GLY A 13 -28.52 -6.72 29.19
C GLY A 13 -27.90 -7.93 28.47
N THR A 14 -26.59 -7.90 28.18
CA THR A 14 -25.88 -9.05 27.57
C THR A 14 -24.84 -9.68 28.50
N TYR A 15 -24.42 -8.98 29.56
CA TYR A 15 -23.37 -9.42 30.51
C TYR A 15 -22.01 -9.69 29.85
N THR A 16 -21.78 -9.16 28.64
CA THR A 16 -20.51 -9.22 27.92
C THR A 16 -19.66 -7.99 28.24
N PHE A 17 -18.34 -8.10 28.17
CA PHE A 17 -17.44 -6.96 28.37
C PHE A 17 -17.33 -6.05 27.14
N THR A 18 -17.01 -4.78 27.37
CA THR A 18 -16.47 -3.90 26.32
C THR A 18 -14.95 -3.92 26.33
N ALA A 19 -14.32 -3.57 25.19
CA ALA A 19 -12.88 -3.38 25.09
C ALA A 19 -12.34 -2.51 26.24
N GLY A 20 -11.24 -2.95 26.86
CA GLY A 20 -10.59 -2.23 27.96
C GLY A 20 -11.21 -2.47 29.35
N SER A 21 -12.15 -3.42 29.48
CA SER A 21 -12.64 -3.85 30.79
C SER A 21 -11.50 -4.41 31.67
N PRO A 22 -11.46 -4.06 32.97
CA PRO A 22 -10.49 -4.63 33.92
C PRO A 22 -10.78 -6.10 34.26
N ALA A 23 -11.88 -6.67 33.76
CA ALA A 23 -12.25 -8.07 33.94
C ALA A 23 -11.74 -8.99 32.81
N ILE A 24 -11.24 -8.41 31.71
CA ILE A 24 -10.63 -9.15 30.60
C ILE A 24 -9.25 -9.66 31.03
N ASP A 25 -8.94 -10.92 30.72
CA ASP A 25 -7.67 -11.61 31.05
C ASP A 25 -7.28 -11.53 32.54
N ALA A 26 -8.27 -11.39 33.43
CA ALA A 26 -8.05 -11.12 34.86
C ALA A 26 -8.35 -12.33 35.78
N GLY A 27 -8.82 -13.44 35.22
CA GLY A 27 -9.21 -14.64 35.95
C GLY A 27 -8.05 -15.62 36.21
N ASP A 28 -8.40 -16.81 36.71
CA ASP A 28 -7.45 -17.89 37.02
C ASP A 28 -7.66 -19.07 36.08
N ASN A 29 -6.70 -19.33 35.19
CA ASN A 29 -6.77 -20.47 34.28
C ASN A 29 -6.88 -21.81 35.01
N ALA A 30 -6.33 -21.92 36.23
CA ALA A 30 -6.44 -23.14 37.04
C ALA A 30 -7.85 -23.36 37.61
N ALA A 31 -8.70 -22.34 37.60
CA ALA A 31 -10.09 -22.42 38.04
C ALA A 31 -11.05 -22.85 36.92
N VAL A 32 -10.56 -22.98 35.67
CA VAL A 32 -11.35 -23.49 34.53
C VAL A 32 -11.40 -25.02 34.62
N PRO A 33 -12.59 -25.64 34.79
CA PRO A 33 -12.72 -27.09 34.84
C PRO A 33 -12.30 -27.77 33.53
N GLU A 34 -11.66 -28.94 33.63
CA GLU A 34 -11.20 -29.73 32.47
C GLU A 34 -12.33 -30.28 31.57
N ASP A 35 -13.60 -30.10 31.94
CA ASP A 35 -14.77 -30.51 31.15
C ASP A 35 -15.58 -29.33 30.59
N ASN A 36 -15.13 -28.09 30.83
CA ASN A 36 -15.83 -26.87 30.43
C ASN A 36 -14.89 -25.85 29.77
N TYR A 37 -14.53 -26.12 28.51
CA TYR A 37 -13.59 -25.29 27.75
C TYR A 37 -14.22 -24.12 27.01
N THR A 38 -15.55 -23.97 27.01
CA THR A 38 -16.24 -22.91 26.27
C THR A 38 -17.28 -22.19 27.11
N ASP A 39 -17.50 -20.91 26.85
CA ASP A 39 -18.59 -20.14 27.45
C ASP A 39 -19.96 -20.49 26.82
N LEU A 40 -21.02 -19.79 27.25
CA LEU A 40 -22.38 -20.02 26.74
C LEU A 40 -22.58 -19.63 25.25
N THR A 41 -21.64 -18.90 24.67
CA THR A 41 -21.64 -18.50 23.24
C THR A 41 -20.76 -19.42 22.38
N GLY A 42 -19.98 -20.30 23.00
CA GLY A 42 -19.07 -21.24 22.33
C GLY A 42 -17.63 -20.73 22.22
N SER A 43 -17.32 -19.56 22.76
CA SER A 43 -15.94 -19.02 22.82
C SER A 43 -15.11 -19.81 23.82
N LEU A 44 -13.83 -20.05 23.54
CA LEU A 44 -12.95 -20.75 24.47
C LEU A 44 -12.79 -19.96 25.77
N ARG A 45 -12.91 -20.63 26.92
CA ARG A 45 -12.73 -20.03 28.26
C ARG A 45 -11.33 -19.50 28.52
N ILE A 46 -10.32 -20.02 27.83
CA ILE A 46 -8.95 -19.51 27.92
C ILE A 46 -8.62 -19.01 26.51
N LEU A 47 -8.74 -17.70 26.33
CA LEU A 47 -8.40 -16.97 25.12
C LEU A 47 -7.59 -15.74 25.48
N ASP A 48 -7.00 -15.07 24.50
CA ASP A 48 -6.28 -13.81 24.69
C ASP A 48 -7.23 -12.66 24.37
N GLY A 49 -7.87 -12.12 25.40
CA GLY A 49 -8.87 -11.05 25.28
C GLY A 49 -8.25 -9.66 25.13
N THR A 50 -6.99 -9.49 25.52
CA THR A 50 -6.25 -8.22 25.41
C THR A 50 -5.36 -8.15 24.15
N GLY A 51 -5.10 -9.28 23.50
CA GLY A 51 -4.28 -9.38 22.30
C GLY A 51 -2.77 -9.29 22.57
N ASP A 52 -2.31 -9.57 23.80
CA ASP A 52 -0.90 -9.46 24.21
C ASP A 52 -0.09 -10.75 24.03
N GLY A 53 -0.73 -11.83 23.58
CA GLY A 53 -0.16 -13.16 23.40
C GLY A 53 -0.21 -14.06 24.64
N LEU A 54 -0.86 -13.64 25.73
CA LEU A 54 -0.98 -14.40 26.98
C LEU A 54 -2.46 -14.74 27.26
N PRO A 55 -2.94 -15.92 26.81
CA PRO A 55 -4.34 -16.28 26.99
C PRO A 55 -4.68 -16.54 28.46
N VAL A 56 -5.63 -15.77 28.99
CA VAL A 56 -6.13 -15.88 30.37
C VAL A 56 -7.65 -15.85 30.35
N VAL A 57 -8.29 -16.60 31.26
CA VAL A 57 -9.76 -16.58 31.39
C VAL A 57 -10.24 -15.23 31.91
N ASP A 58 -11.35 -14.74 31.36
CA ASP A 58 -12.01 -13.54 31.86
C ASP A 58 -12.75 -13.78 33.18
N MET A 59 -12.92 -12.71 33.95
CA MET A 59 -13.74 -12.75 35.16
C MET A 59 -15.23 -12.62 34.85
N GLY A 60 -15.86 -13.71 34.42
CA GLY A 60 -17.29 -13.71 34.16
C GLY A 60 -17.82 -15.02 33.58
N ALA A 61 -19.07 -14.97 33.13
CA ALA A 61 -19.72 -16.08 32.45
C ALA A 61 -19.47 -16.09 30.93
N PHE A 62 -19.00 -14.96 30.38
CA PHE A 62 -18.74 -14.75 28.96
C PHE A 62 -17.30 -14.26 28.80
N GLU A 63 -16.65 -14.72 27.74
CA GLU A 63 -15.31 -14.28 27.36
C GLU A 63 -15.41 -13.14 26.35
N TYR A 64 -14.55 -12.14 26.50
CA TYR A 64 -14.33 -11.09 25.53
C TYR A 64 -13.44 -11.63 24.42
N VAL A 65 -14.04 -11.90 23.26
CA VAL A 65 -13.26 -12.24 22.07
C VAL A 65 -12.59 -10.97 21.56
N PHE A 66 -11.26 -10.93 21.65
CA PHE A 66 -10.48 -9.90 20.96
C PHE A 66 -10.63 -10.11 19.45
N GLU A 67 -11.47 -9.28 18.84
CA GLU A 67 -11.51 -9.12 17.39
C GLU A 67 -10.49 -8.04 17.04
N PRO A 68 -9.29 -8.38 16.53
CA PRO A 68 -8.42 -7.36 15.97
C PRO A 68 -9.23 -6.61 14.91
N GLY A 69 -9.26 -5.28 15.02
CA GLY A 69 -9.90 -4.44 14.01
C GLY A 69 -9.36 -4.76 12.61
N PRO A 70 -10.06 -4.34 11.54
CA PRO A 70 -9.61 -4.60 10.18
C PRO A 70 -8.17 -4.13 10.02
N ALA A 71 -7.31 -5.01 9.50
CA ALA A 71 -5.91 -4.68 9.28
C ALA A 71 -5.83 -3.51 8.30
N PHE A 72 -5.07 -2.48 8.67
CA PHE A 72 -4.78 -1.36 7.79
C PHE A 72 -3.68 -1.78 6.80
N THR A 73 -4.03 -1.88 5.52
CA THR A 73 -3.17 -2.43 4.46
C THR A 73 -3.19 -1.58 3.19
N LEU A 74 -2.11 -1.66 2.42
CA LEU A 74 -2.01 -1.03 1.09
C LEU A 74 -2.69 -1.93 0.06
N LEU A 75 -3.71 -1.41 -0.63
CA LEU A 75 -4.53 -2.16 -1.59
C LEU A 75 -4.06 -2.00 -3.03
N ALA A 76 -3.67 -0.79 -3.41
CA ALA A 76 -3.18 -0.50 -4.76
C ALA A 76 -2.14 0.62 -4.77
N ALA A 77 -1.25 0.56 -5.74
CA ALA A 77 -0.32 1.63 -6.06
C ALA A 77 -0.31 1.86 -7.57
N VAL A 78 -0.36 3.11 -8.00
CA VAL A 78 -0.31 3.49 -9.41
C VAL A 78 0.62 4.68 -9.63
N SER A 79 1.34 4.69 -10.75
CA SER A 79 2.05 5.86 -11.25
C SER A 79 1.15 6.63 -12.21
N ARG A 80 0.65 7.78 -11.76
CA ARG A 80 -0.27 8.64 -12.51
C ARG A 80 0.50 9.73 -13.25
N LYS A 81 0.17 9.94 -14.52
CA LYS A 81 0.71 11.07 -15.29
C LYS A 81 -0.30 11.63 -16.27
N VAL A 82 -0.28 12.94 -16.45
CA VAL A 82 -1.13 13.65 -17.41
C VAL A 82 -0.44 13.74 -18.76
N HIS A 83 -1.13 13.29 -19.81
CA HIS A 83 -0.69 13.31 -21.20
C HIS A 83 -1.35 14.45 -21.95
N GLY A 84 -0.99 15.69 -21.61
CA GLY A 84 -1.59 16.89 -22.21
C GLY A 84 -3.13 16.87 -22.24
N GLN A 85 -3.71 17.01 -23.44
CA GLN A 85 -5.16 17.00 -23.65
C GLN A 85 -5.79 15.60 -23.62
N ALA A 86 -4.99 14.52 -23.63
CA ALA A 86 -5.49 13.15 -23.56
C ALA A 86 -5.90 12.73 -22.13
N GLY A 87 -5.57 13.55 -21.12
CA GLY A 87 -5.95 13.31 -19.73
C GLY A 87 -4.90 12.54 -18.93
N ALA A 88 -5.28 12.07 -17.75
CA ALA A 88 -4.41 11.30 -16.86
C ALA A 88 -4.47 9.80 -17.19
N PHE A 89 -3.30 9.16 -17.19
CA PHE A 89 -3.16 7.72 -17.33
C PHE A 89 -2.32 7.15 -16.20
N ASP A 90 -2.79 6.01 -15.70
CA ASP A 90 -2.22 5.30 -14.57
C ASP A 90 -1.45 4.07 -15.06
N ILE A 91 -0.31 3.81 -14.44
CA ILE A 91 0.44 2.56 -14.61
C ILE A 91 0.40 1.84 -13.28
N ASP A 92 -0.15 0.63 -13.28
CA ASP A 92 -0.21 -0.20 -12.08
C ASP A 92 1.19 -0.54 -11.57
N LEU A 93 1.38 -0.36 -10.27
CA LEU A 93 2.60 -0.70 -9.56
C LEU A 93 2.32 -1.93 -8.69
N PRO A 94 2.96 -3.08 -8.97
CA PRO A 94 2.83 -4.27 -8.15
C PRO A 94 3.20 -4.00 -6.69
N LEU A 95 2.40 -4.55 -5.78
CA LEU A 95 2.66 -4.52 -4.33
C LEU A 95 3.42 -5.76 -3.84
N ASP A 96 3.68 -6.71 -4.74
CA ASP A 96 4.53 -7.86 -4.45
C ASP A 96 5.99 -7.41 -4.43
N SER A 97 6.68 -7.70 -3.32
CA SER A 97 8.11 -7.44 -3.14
C SER A 97 9.01 -8.07 -4.21
N ALA A 98 8.55 -9.10 -4.93
CA ALA A 98 9.29 -9.74 -6.02
C ALA A 98 9.08 -9.07 -7.39
N ALA A 99 8.12 -8.15 -7.50
CA ALA A 99 7.75 -7.48 -8.73
C ALA A 99 8.05 -5.98 -8.65
N ALA A 100 8.32 -5.38 -9.81
CA ALA A 100 8.51 -3.94 -9.91
C ALA A 100 7.70 -3.39 -11.09
N GLY A 101 6.99 -2.29 -10.84
CA GLY A 101 6.27 -1.55 -11.87
C GLY A 101 7.24 -1.01 -12.91
N LEU A 102 6.75 -0.68 -14.11
CA LEU A 102 7.59 -0.16 -15.19
C LEU A 102 7.06 1.20 -15.63
N GLU A 103 7.86 2.24 -15.39
CA GLU A 103 7.55 3.61 -15.75
C GLU A 103 8.39 4.05 -16.97
N PRO A 104 7.79 4.05 -18.17
CA PRO A 104 8.52 4.37 -19.40
C PRO A 104 8.52 5.84 -19.78
N ARG A 105 7.71 6.67 -19.11
CA ARG A 105 7.49 8.06 -19.50
C ARG A 105 8.64 8.94 -19.05
N ALA A 106 8.86 10.02 -19.77
CA ALA A 106 9.94 10.96 -19.54
C ALA A 106 9.87 11.62 -18.16
N GLY A 107 11.01 11.73 -17.48
CA GLY A 107 11.07 12.26 -16.11
C GLY A 107 10.67 11.25 -15.02
N GLY A 108 10.36 10.00 -15.39
CA GLY A 108 9.98 8.97 -14.43
C GLY A 108 8.59 9.22 -13.81
N PRO A 109 8.32 8.61 -12.64
CA PRO A 109 7.04 8.78 -11.95
C PRO A 109 6.99 10.18 -11.35
N THR A 110 6.03 10.99 -11.80
CA THR A 110 5.82 12.37 -11.28
C THR A 110 4.74 12.42 -10.20
N MET A 111 3.81 11.46 -10.22
CA MET A 111 2.78 11.33 -9.21
C MET A 111 2.52 9.86 -8.94
N ILE A 112 2.63 9.45 -7.68
CA ILE A 112 2.24 8.11 -7.24
C ILE A 112 0.99 8.25 -6.41
N VAL A 113 -0.02 7.43 -6.71
CA VAL A 113 -1.26 7.36 -5.95
C VAL A 113 -1.33 5.98 -5.30
N LEU A 114 -1.54 5.98 -3.98
CA LEU A 114 -1.62 4.81 -3.13
C LEU A 114 -3.03 4.76 -2.53
N ALA A 115 -3.68 3.61 -2.62
CA ALA A 115 -5.00 3.38 -2.04
C ALA A 115 -4.90 2.38 -0.88
N PHE A 116 -5.50 2.73 0.26
CA PHE A 116 -5.44 1.96 1.49
C PHE A 116 -6.83 1.40 1.87
N SER A 117 -6.83 0.44 2.80
CA SER A 117 -8.06 -0.22 3.26
C SER A 117 -8.91 0.61 4.22
N ASP A 118 -8.37 1.70 4.76
CA ASP A 118 -9.06 2.62 5.68
C ASP A 118 -8.51 4.05 5.47
N ASP A 119 -9.16 5.03 6.10
CA ASP A 119 -8.74 6.44 6.01
C ASP A 119 -7.36 6.64 6.64
N LEU A 120 -6.52 7.42 5.98
CA LEU A 120 -5.19 7.78 6.48
C LEU A 120 -5.24 8.93 7.48
N ASP A 121 -4.25 8.98 8.37
CA ASP A 121 -3.99 10.18 9.15
C ASP A 121 -3.65 11.37 8.21
N PRO A 122 -4.36 12.51 8.30
CA PRO A 122 -4.06 13.70 7.49
C PRO A 122 -2.68 14.31 7.77
N ALA A 123 -1.98 13.91 8.84
CA ALA A 123 -0.63 14.34 9.14
C ALA A 123 0.47 13.66 8.31
N VAL A 124 0.13 12.62 7.52
CA VAL A 124 1.08 11.94 6.64
C VAL A 124 1.71 12.93 5.65
N SER A 125 3.04 12.90 5.55
CA SER A 125 3.82 13.83 4.71
C SER A 125 5.02 13.14 4.07
N CYS A 126 5.83 13.91 3.33
CA CYS A 126 7.09 13.41 2.75
C CYS A 126 8.08 12.87 3.81
N ALA A 127 7.92 13.22 5.10
CA ALA A 127 8.75 12.65 6.16
C ALA A 127 8.49 11.16 6.41
N ASN A 128 7.31 10.66 6.03
CA ASN A 128 6.92 9.25 6.14
C ASN A 128 7.37 8.42 4.94
N ILE A 129 8.07 9.02 3.98
CA ILE A 129 8.42 8.38 2.72
C ILE A 129 9.94 8.32 2.60
N LEU A 130 10.44 7.12 2.31
CA LEU A 130 11.85 6.90 2.01
C LEU A 130 11.98 6.49 0.54
N LEU A 131 12.70 7.31 -0.23
CA LEU A 131 12.97 7.10 -1.65
C LEU A 131 14.44 6.72 -1.85
N SER A 132 14.72 5.74 -2.71
CA SER A 132 16.11 5.49 -3.16
C SER A 132 16.62 6.54 -4.17
N SER A 133 15.72 7.22 -4.88
CA SER A 133 16.02 8.24 -5.88
C SER A 133 14.85 9.22 -6.02
N GLY A 134 15.14 10.46 -6.41
CA GLY A 134 14.14 11.52 -6.54
C GLY A 134 13.83 12.24 -5.23
N VAL A 135 12.95 13.22 -5.34
CA VAL A 135 12.53 14.12 -4.24
C VAL A 135 11.02 14.06 -4.12
N CYS A 136 10.53 13.89 -2.89
CA CYS A 136 9.12 14.08 -2.58
C CYS A 136 8.84 15.58 -2.46
N GLU A 137 8.05 16.14 -3.37
CA GLU A 137 7.69 17.56 -3.37
C GLU A 137 6.49 17.86 -2.47
N GLY A 138 5.59 16.88 -2.32
CA GLY A 138 4.40 17.02 -1.51
C GLY A 138 3.59 15.75 -1.45
N VAL A 139 2.76 15.65 -0.42
CA VAL A 139 1.78 14.59 -0.22
C VAL A 139 0.43 15.25 0.00
N THR A 140 -0.59 14.72 -0.66
CA THR A 140 -1.99 15.06 -0.42
C THR A 140 -2.73 13.79 -0.04
N VAL A 141 -3.38 13.81 1.10
CA VAL A 141 -4.21 12.72 1.60
C VAL A 141 -5.67 13.12 1.47
N VAL A 142 -6.48 12.23 0.90
CA VAL A 142 -7.92 12.35 0.78
C VAL A 142 -8.52 11.02 1.19
N GLU A 143 -9.15 10.96 2.37
CA GLU A 143 -9.75 9.73 2.91
C GLU A 143 -8.72 8.59 2.95
N ASN A 144 -8.93 7.54 2.16
CA ASN A 144 -8.08 6.36 2.05
C ASN A 144 -7.09 6.42 0.86
N GLU A 145 -7.01 7.55 0.15
CA GLU A 145 -6.07 7.75 -0.95
C GLU A 145 -4.97 8.75 -0.56
N MET A 146 -3.74 8.39 -0.90
CA MET A 146 -2.57 9.25 -0.76
C MET A 146 -1.97 9.47 -2.14
N ALA A 147 -1.93 10.73 -2.58
CA ALA A 147 -1.21 11.12 -3.77
C ALA A 147 0.08 11.85 -3.38
N MET A 148 1.21 11.38 -3.88
CA MET A 148 2.51 12.01 -3.67
C MET A 148 3.07 12.55 -4.99
N ALA A 149 3.59 13.77 -4.95
CA ALA A 149 4.30 14.39 -6.05
C ALA A 149 5.79 14.11 -5.93
N LEU A 150 6.40 13.68 -7.04
CA LEU A 150 7.80 13.33 -7.15
C LEU A 150 8.47 14.13 -8.26
N SER A 151 9.73 14.50 -8.02
CA SER A 151 10.61 15.11 -9.02
C SER A 151 12.02 14.54 -8.93
N ASP A 152 12.84 14.86 -9.93
CA ASP A 152 14.26 14.50 -10.00
C ASP A 152 14.57 13.00 -9.84
N VAL A 153 13.62 12.12 -10.24
CA VAL A 153 13.83 10.67 -10.24
C VAL A 153 14.82 10.30 -11.34
N THR A 154 15.92 9.65 -10.96
CA THR A 154 16.99 9.27 -11.88
C THR A 154 16.50 8.21 -12.86
N GLY A 155 16.74 8.42 -14.15
CA GLY A 155 16.46 7.40 -15.18
C GLY A 155 17.38 6.18 -15.08
N ASN A 156 16.92 5.04 -15.59
CA ASN A 156 17.63 3.76 -15.60
C ASN A 156 18.01 3.27 -14.20
N THR A 157 17.13 3.53 -13.23
CA THR A 157 17.31 3.12 -11.84
C THR A 157 16.08 2.39 -11.32
N CYS A 158 16.31 1.53 -10.33
CA CYS A 158 15.23 0.93 -9.57
C CYS A 158 14.89 1.88 -8.42
N LEU A 159 13.76 2.57 -8.54
CA LEU A 159 13.20 3.38 -7.49
C LEU A 159 12.51 2.47 -6.48
N SER A 160 12.98 2.46 -5.24
CA SER A 160 12.24 1.90 -4.11
C SER A 160 11.58 3.03 -3.34
N LEU A 161 10.28 2.87 -3.12
CA LEU A 161 9.43 3.74 -2.32
C LEU A 161 9.03 2.95 -1.07
N ALA A 162 9.64 3.25 0.06
CA ALA A 162 9.26 2.66 1.34
C ALA A 162 8.41 3.63 2.16
N LEU A 163 7.34 3.11 2.74
CA LEU A 163 6.40 3.82 3.60
C LEU A 163 6.77 3.56 5.07
N GLY A 164 7.11 4.63 5.80
CA GLY A 164 7.55 4.58 7.18
C GLY A 164 6.58 5.30 8.11
N GLY A 165 6.06 4.57 9.11
CA GLY A 165 5.22 5.16 10.16
C GLY A 165 3.87 5.69 9.63
N ILE A 166 3.32 5.07 8.59
CA ILE A 166 1.95 5.35 8.13
C ILE A 166 0.97 4.70 9.11
N VAL A 167 0.00 5.47 9.56
CA VAL A 167 -1.10 5.04 10.44
C VAL A 167 -2.43 5.48 9.83
N SER A 168 -3.50 4.74 10.13
CA SER A 168 -4.86 5.16 9.81
C SER A 168 -5.27 6.38 10.63
N ALA A 169 -6.39 7.01 10.26
CA ALA A 169 -7.00 8.10 11.04
C ALA A 169 -7.40 7.66 12.47
N THR A 170 -7.56 6.34 12.69
CA THR A 170 -7.85 5.73 14.00
C THR A 170 -6.59 5.30 14.76
N GLY A 171 -5.40 5.51 14.20
CA GLY A 171 -4.10 5.22 14.82
C GLY A 171 -3.60 3.78 14.61
N VAL A 172 -4.22 3.00 13.72
CA VAL A 172 -3.79 1.64 13.40
C VAL A 172 -2.59 1.68 12.43
N PRO A 173 -1.45 1.05 12.75
CA PRO A 173 -0.28 1.07 11.88
C PRO A 173 -0.47 0.23 10.61
N LEU A 174 0.20 0.64 9.52
CA LEU A 174 0.21 -0.11 8.27
C LEU A 174 0.84 -1.49 8.46
N SER A 175 0.14 -2.52 8.00
CA SER A 175 0.58 -3.90 7.97
C SER A 175 0.70 -4.41 6.53
N GLY A 176 1.60 -5.38 6.30
CA GLY A 176 1.81 -6.00 5.00
C GLY A 176 2.78 -5.22 4.10
N ALA A 177 2.39 -5.00 2.84
CA ALA A 177 3.22 -4.35 1.84
C ALA A 177 3.45 -2.87 2.19
N ALA A 178 4.70 -2.51 2.49
CA ALA A 178 5.13 -1.15 2.81
C ALA A 178 6.22 -0.63 1.87
N GLU A 179 6.57 -1.38 0.83
CA GLU A 179 7.55 -1.00 -0.18
C GLU A 179 6.98 -1.22 -1.58
N VAL A 180 7.08 -0.21 -2.44
CA VAL A 180 6.73 -0.29 -3.87
C VAL A 180 7.99 -0.08 -4.70
N ARG A 181 8.27 -0.99 -5.63
CA ARG A 181 9.44 -0.90 -6.52
C ARG A 181 9.02 -0.50 -7.92
N ILE A 182 9.78 0.42 -8.51
CA ILE A 182 9.50 0.99 -9.84
C ILE A 182 10.78 1.00 -10.65
N ARG A 183 10.72 0.36 -11.81
CA ARG A 183 11.74 0.39 -12.86
C ARG A 183 11.52 1.65 -13.68
N VAL A 184 12.41 2.62 -13.53
CA VAL A 184 12.36 3.89 -14.27
C VAL A 184 13.20 3.72 -15.54
N LEU A 185 12.54 3.43 -16.67
CA LEU A 185 13.21 3.16 -17.93
C LEU A 185 12.56 3.93 -19.07
N LEU A 186 13.12 5.09 -19.38
CA LEU A 186 12.66 5.92 -20.49
C LEU A 186 12.53 5.09 -21.78
N GLY A 187 11.33 5.06 -22.34
CA GLY A 187 11.06 4.44 -23.64
C GLY A 187 10.89 2.92 -23.62
N LYS A 188 10.84 2.27 -22.45
CA LYS A 188 10.47 0.84 -22.34
C LYS A 188 8.94 0.68 -22.44
N VAL A 189 8.42 0.84 -23.64
CA VAL A 189 6.96 0.91 -23.84
C VAL A 189 6.32 -0.47 -23.92
N ASP A 190 7.08 -1.48 -24.33
CA ASP A 190 6.60 -2.85 -24.35
C ASP A 190 6.58 -3.43 -22.91
N ASN A 191 5.70 -4.40 -22.68
CA ASN A 191 5.53 -5.03 -21.37
C ASN A 191 6.36 -6.31 -21.26
N ASP A 192 7.54 -6.36 -21.90
CA ASP A 192 8.42 -7.51 -21.75
C ASP A 192 9.10 -7.51 -20.36
N GLU A 193 9.58 -8.69 -19.94
CA GLU A 193 10.27 -8.85 -18.66
C GLU A 193 11.78 -8.60 -18.76
N SER A 194 12.27 -8.14 -19.92
CA SER A 194 13.73 -8.06 -20.17
C SER A 194 14.43 -7.04 -19.28
N GLY A 195 13.69 -6.06 -18.74
CA GLY A 195 14.25 -4.96 -17.96
C GLY A 195 15.20 -4.09 -18.80
N MET A 196 15.09 -4.12 -20.13
CA MET A 196 15.97 -3.43 -21.07
C MET A 196 15.20 -2.75 -22.19
N VAL A 197 15.60 -1.54 -22.56
CA VAL A 197 15.07 -0.84 -23.74
C VAL A 197 15.70 -1.44 -25.00
N THR A 198 14.89 -1.99 -25.87
CA THR A 198 15.34 -2.70 -27.08
C THR A 198 14.77 -2.08 -28.35
N ILE A 199 15.12 -2.66 -29.50
CA ILE A 199 14.54 -2.27 -30.79
C ILE A 199 13.04 -2.63 -30.90
N SER A 200 12.56 -3.56 -30.07
CA SER A 200 11.14 -3.91 -30.00
C SER A 200 10.31 -2.72 -29.53
N ASP A 201 10.79 -2.01 -28.51
CA ASP A 201 10.18 -0.76 -28.03
C ASP A 201 10.10 0.31 -29.14
N LEU A 202 11.18 0.48 -29.90
CA LEU A 202 11.19 1.41 -31.04
C LEU A 202 10.16 1.01 -32.11
N SER A 203 10.01 -0.29 -32.37
CA SER A 203 9.02 -0.79 -33.32
C SER A 203 7.58 -0.64 -32.81
N ALA A 204 7.37 -0.77 -31.49
CA ALA A 204 6.08 -0.55 -30.84
C ALA A 204 5.63 0.91 -31.00
N ILE A 205 6.50 1.88 -30.65
CA ILE A 205 6.21 3.31 -30.87
C ILE A 205 5.99 3.58 -32.36
N LYS A 206 6.84 3.04 -33.23
CA LYS A 206 6.72 3.22 -34.68
C LYS A 206 5.38 2.74 -35.22
N SER A 207 4.83 1.67 -34.68
CA SER A 207 3.52 1.13 -35.08
C SER A 207 2.35 2.03 -34.67
N GLN A 208 2.56 2.90 -33.68
CA GLN A 208 1.55 3.82 -33.11
C GLN A 208 1.79 5.29 -33.48
N LEU A 209 2.71 5.58 -34.40
CA LEU A 209 2.98 6.96 -34.83
C LEU A 209 1.71 7.61 -35.41
N PHE A 210 1.44 8.84 -34.96
CA PHE A 210 0.26 9.63 -35.33
C PHE A 210 -1.10 9.02 -34.92
N GLN A 211 -1.09 7.97 -34.10
CA GLN A 211 -2.31 7.47 -33.46
C GLN A 211 -2.67 8.33 -32.25
N PRO A 212 -3.96 8.43 -31.89
CA PRO A 212 -4.37 9.13 -30.68
C PRO A 212 -3.82 8.43 -29.44
N VAL A 213 -3.55 9.23 -28.40
CA VAL A 213 -3.21 8.74 -27.06
C VAL A 213 -4.49 8.26 -26.37
N THR A 214 -4.52 6.98 -26.03
CA THR A 214 -5.64 6.27 -25.40
C THR A 214 -5.11 5.36 -24.29
N ALA A 215 -5.99 4.68 -23.56
CA ALA A 215 -5.60 3.71 -22.54
C ALA A 215 -4.71 2.56 -23.07
N ASP A 216 -4.74 2.26 -24.38
CA ASP A 216 -3.89 1.23 -24.98
C ASP A 216 -2.56 1.78 -25.50
N THR A 217 -2.50 3.07 -25.82
CA THR A 217 -1.37 3.69 -26.55
C THR A 217 -0.58 4.69 -25.71
N PHE A 218 -1.04 5.09 -24.52
CA PHE A 218 -0.40 6.12 -23.70
C PHE A 218 1.05 5.79 -23.32
N ARG A 219 1.41 4.50 -23.21
CA ARG A 219 2.80 4.09 -22.95
C ARG A 219 3.75 4.50 -24.09
N CYS A 220 3.24 4.64 -25.32
CA CYS A 220 4.00 5.08 -26.48
C CYS A 220 4.18 6.60 -26.56
N ASP A 221 3.39 7.38 -25.81
CA ASP A 221 3.57 8.82 -25.62
C ASP A 221 4.55 9.06 -24.47
N VAL A 222 5.84 8.90 -24.79
CA VAL A 222 6.94 8.96 -23.83
C VAL A 222 7.08 10.36 -23.23
N HIS A 223 6.86 11.42 -24.03
CA HIS A 223 6.92 12.80 -23.53
C HIS A 223 5.68 13.23 -22.76
N SER A 224 4.59 12.47 -22.85
CA SER A 224 3.31 12.76 -22.20
C SER A 224 2.70 14.09 -22.71
N ASP A 225 2.82 14.35 -24.00
CA ASP A 225 2.34 15.60 -24.63
C ASP A 225 1.08 15.42 -25.49
N ALA A 226 0.44 14.25 -25.38
CA ALA A 226 -0.76 13.84 -26.12
C ALA A 226 -0.52 13.51 -27.60
N VAL A 227 0.73 13.47 -28.08
CA VAL A 227 1.05 13.19 -29.48
C VAL A 227 2.14 12.13 -29.57
N ILE A 228 1.82 10.98 -30.18
CA ILE A 228 2.82 9.94 -30.44
C ILE A 228 3.54 10.26 -31.76
N ASP A 229 4.76 10.79 -31.66
CA ASP A 229 5.54 11.23 -32.82
C ASP A 229 7.03 10.81 -32.79
N ILE A 230 7.81 11.40 -33.70
CA ILE A 230 9.24 11.10 -33.84
C ILE A 230 10.06 11.53 -32.61
N ARG A 231 9.54 12.42 -31.76
CA ARG A 231 10.18 12.82 -30.51
C ARG A 231 10.16 11.65 -29.54
N ASP A 232 9.04 10.96 -29.38
CA ASP A 232 8.97 9.74 -28.56
C ASP A 232 9.93 8.66 -29.04
N LEU A 233 9.95 8.44 -30.37
CA LEU A 233 10.88 7.51 -30.98
C LEU A 233 12.34 7.94 -30.74
N SER A 234 12.63 9.24 -30.81
CA SER A 234 13.97 9.79 -30.53
C SER A 234 14.36 9.65 -29.06
N ALA A 235 13.43 9.85 -28.11
CA ALA A 235 13.68 9.65 -26.69
C ALA A 235 13.98 8.19 -26.37
N THR A 236 13.16 7.26 -26.86
CA THR A 236 13.42 5.82 -26.71
C THR A 236 14.75 5.42 -27.35
N LYS A 237 15.06 5.98 -28.52
CA LYS A 237 16.34 5.72 -29.18
C LYS A 237 17.53 6.24 -28.38
N SER A 238 17.39 7.37 -27.69
CA SER A 238 18.45 7.94 -26.85
C SER A 238 18.77 7.06 -25.63
N ASN A 239 17.81 6.23 -25.20
CA ASN A 239 17.96 5.29 -24.10
C ASN A 239 18.05 3.83 -24.55
N LEU A 240 18.34 3.58 -25.83
CA LEU A 240 18.45 2.21 -26.36
C LEU A 240 19.56 1.45 -25.62
N PHE A 241 19.28 0.21 -25.22
CA PHE A 241 20.11 -0.62 -24.35
C PHE A 241 20.24 -0.13 -22.89
N GLY A 242 19.48 0.90 -22.51
CA GLY A 242 19.26 1.23 -21.11
C GLY A 242 18.62 0.06 -20.38
N SER A 243 19.15 -0.28 -19.22
CA SER A 243 18.70 -1.44 -18.45
C SER A 243 18.52 -1.08 -16.98
N VAL A 244 17.64 -1.81 -16.32
CA VAL A 244 17.48 -1.73 -14.88
C VAL A 244 17.21 -3.13 -14.33
N SER A 245 17.81 -3.41 -13.18
CA SER A 245 17.50 -4.57 -12.36
C SER A 245 17.04 -4.09 -11.00
N CYS A 246 15.88 -4.58 -10.55
CA CYS A 246 15.45 -4.43 -9.17
C CYS A 246 15.86 -5.68 -8.36
N PRO A 247 16.24 -5.51 -7.08
CA PRO A 247 16.48 -6.62 -6.18
C PRO A 247 15.21 -7.42 -5.88
#